data_AF-A0A962Q738-F1
#
_entry.id   AF-A0A962Q738-F1
#
_cell.length_a   1.000
_cell.length_b   1.000
_cell.length_c   1.000
_cell.angle_alpha   90.00
_cell.angle_beta   90.00
_cell.angle_gamma   90.00
#
_symmetry.space_group_name_H-M   'P 1'
#
loop_
_entity.id
_entity.type
_entity.pdbx_description
1 polymer ?
#
loop_
_entity_poly.entity_id
_entity_poly.type
_entity_poly.pdbx_seq_one_letter_code
_entity_poly.pdbx_strand_id
1 'polypeptide(L)'
;MALEHNYPEIRAAVARLCAAYGGDYWRGLDASRDYPTAFVRALTEAGYLSVLIPEEYGGSGLPLGAACAVLEEIHRSGGNGGACHAQMYT
;
A
#
# COMPACT_ATOMS: atom_id res chain seq x y z
N MET A 1 0.58 -25.03 6.97
CA MET A 1 0.63 -24.09 5.82
C MET A 1 1.53 -22.96 6.25
N ALA A 2 2.84 -23.11 6.00
CA ALA A 2 3.87 -22.20 6.50
C ALA A 2 4.06 -21.02 5.53
N LEU A 3 4.33 -19.86 6.10
CA LEU A 3 4.53 -18.55 5.48
C LEU A 3 5.76 -18.55 4.55
N GLU A 4 5.66 -19.06 3.32
CA GLU A 4 6.76 -18.90 2.35
C GLU A 4 6.94 -17.45 1.87
N HIS A 5 6.03 -16.54 2.23
CA HIS A 5 5.98 -15.20 1.65
C HIS A 5 5.53 -14.14 2.69
N ASN A 6 6.29 -13.94 3.77
CA ASN A 6 5.96 -12.94 4.81
C ASN A 6 6.37 -11.49 4.45
N TYR A 7 7.26 -11.29 3.48
CA TYR A 7 7.76 -9.99 3.01
C TYR A 7 8.05 -8.96 4.13
N PRO A 8 8.91 -9.29 5.11
CA PRO A 8 9.17 -8.41 6.24
C PRO A 8 9.72 -7.04 5.82
N GLU A 9 10.49 -6.97 4.73
CA GLU A 9 11.03 -5.71 4.19
C GLU A 9 9.94 -4.83 3.57
N ILE A 10 9.01 -5.42 2.81
CA ILE A 10 7.86 -4.71 2.23
C ILE A 10 7.00 -4.17 3.37
N ARG A 11 6.67 -5.02 4.35
CA ARG A 11 5.87 -4.60 5.51
C ARG A 11 6.56 -3.48 6.30
N ALA A 12 7.85 -3.62 6.60
CA ALA A 12 8.57 -2.59 7.33
C ALA A 12 8.61 -1.26 6.56
N ALA A 13 8.73 -1.28 5.24
CA ALA A 13 8.74 -0.08 4.42
C ALA A 13 7.35 0.57 4.30
N VAL A 14 6.30 -0.24 4.09
CA VAL A 14 4.91 0.24 4.07
C VAL A 14 4.52 0.81 5.43
N ALA A 15 4.90 0.17 6.54
CA ALA A 15 4.67 0.69 7.89
C ALA A 15 5.32 2.06 8.11
N ARG A 16 6.56 2.26 7.62
CA ARG A 16 7.23 3.57 7.68
C ARG A 16 6.49 4.65 6.88
N LEU A 17 5.98 4.30 5.70
CA LEU A 17 5.13 5.20 4.91
C LEU A 17 3.84 5.53 5.66
N CYS A 18 3.13 4.52 6.18
CA CYS A 18 1.90 4.72 6.93
C CYS A 18 2.09 5.57 8.19
N ALA A 19 3.26 5.53 8.83
CA ALA A 19 3.56 6.35 10.01
C ALA A 19 3.47 7.87 9.74
N ALA A 20 3.59 8.31 8.49
CA ALA A 20 3.37 9.71 8.10
C ALA A 20 1.89 10.11 8.00
N TYR A 21 0.97 9.13 8.04
CA TYR A 21 -0.48 9.31 7.82
C TYR A 21 -1.27 8.71 8.99
N GLY A 22 -1.18 9.36 10.15
CA GLY A 22 -1.85 8.93 11.37
C GLY A 22 -3.36 9.19 11.40
N GLY A 23 -3.99 8.95 12.54
CA GLY A 23 -5.45 9.03 12.69
C GLY A 23 -6.07 10.39 12.34
N ASP A 24 -5.37 11.50 12.56
CA ASP A 24 -5.87 12.84 12.21
C ASP A 24 -6.03 13.03 10.70
N TYR A 25 -5.12 12.47 9.91
CA TYR A 25 -5.23 12.48 8.45
C TYR A 25 -6.48 11.74 7.99
N TRP A 26 -6.67 10.51 8.45
CA TRP A 26 -7.81 9.67 8.06
C TRP A 26 -9.15 10.21 8.56
N ARG A 27 -9.22 10.72 9.79
CA ARG A 27 -10.42 11.38 10.31
C ARG A 27 -10.76 12.66 9.55
N GLY A 28 -9.75 13.43 9.13
CA GLY A 28 -9.95 14.60 8.28
C GLY A 28 -10.60 14.23 6.95
N LEU A 29 -10.07 13.21 6.26
CA LEU A 29 -10.62 12.70 5.02
C LEU A 29 -12.03 12.14 5.18
N ASP A 30 -12.31 11.40 6.26
CA ASP A 30 -13.65 10.87 6.53
C ASP A 30 -14.66 12.01 6.73
N ALA A 31 -14.29 13.03 7.51
CA ALA A 31 -15.14 14.19 7.78
C ALA A 31 -15.46 14.99 6.50
N SER A 32 -14.50 15.14 5.59
CA SER A 32 -14.69 15.83 4.31
C SER A 32 -15.17 14.93 3.17
N ARG A 33 -15.18 13.61 3.37
CA ARG A 33 -15.42 12.58 2.35
C ARG A 33 -14.44 12.65 1.18
N ASP A 34 -13.20 13.02 1.46
CA ASP A 34 -12.16 13.20 0.45
C ASP A 34 -11.38 11.91 0.16
N TYR A 35 -10.80 11.85 -1.05
CA TYR A 35 -9.91 10.78 -1.45
C TYR A 35 -8.49 10.98 -0.85
N PRO A 36 -7.81 9.92 -0.37
CA PRO A 36 -6.48 10.00 0.24
C PRO A 36 -5.35 10.22 -0.79
N THR A 37 -5.46 11.25 -1.64
CA THR A 37 -4.54 11.52 -2.76
C THR A 37 -3.07 11.58 -2.32
N ALA A 38 -2.78 12.23 -1.19
CA ALA A 38 -1.41 12.35 -0.68
C ALA A 38 -0.81 10.99 -0.30
N PHE A 39 -1.60 10.11 0.33
CA PHE A 39 -1.18 8.77 0.71
C PHE A 39 -0.98 7.87 -0.51
N VAL A 40 -1.94 7.88 -1.44
CA VAL A 40 -1.88 7.11 -2.69
C VAL A 40 -0.65 7.51 -3.49
N ARG A 41 -0.41 8.82 -3.65
CA ARG A 41 0.78 9.32 -4.35
C ARG A 41 2.07 8.83 -3.70
N ALA A 42 2.18 8.87 -2.37
CA ALA A 42 3.36 8.40 -1.67
C ALA A 42 3.62 6.90 -1.87
N LEU A 43 2.57 6.07 -1.86
CA LEU A 43 2.70 4.63 -2.17
C LEU A 43 3.07 4.38 -3.63
N THR A 44 2.54 5.17 -4.57
CA THR A 44 2.89 5.10 -6.00
C THR A 44 4.35 5.48 -6.23
N GLU A 45 4.81 6.60 -5.68
CA GLU A 45 6.20 7.06 -5.80
C GLU A 45 7.19 6.06 -5.19
N ALA A 46 6.76 5.32 -4.16
CA ALA A 46 7.54 4.25 -3.56
C ALA A 46 7.45 2.88 -4.30
N GLY A 47 6.67 2.79 -5.37
CA GLY A 47 6.52 1.57 -6.20
C GLY A 47 5.59 0.50 -5.61
N TYR A 48 4.95 0.74 -4.47
CA TYR A 48 4.10 -0.28 -3.82
C TYR A 48 2.75 -0.49 -4.51
N LEU A 49 2.31 0.47 -5.34
CA LEU A 49 1.08 0.35 -6.12
C LEU A 49 1.28 -0.24 -7.51
N SER A 50 2.50 -0.62 -7.91
CA SER A 50 2.78 -1.31 -9.18
C SER A 50 3.43 -2.69 -8.96
N VAL A 51 3.24 -3.26 -7.78
CA VAL A 51 3.92 -4.48 -7.31
C VAL A 51 3.69 -5.68 -8.23
N LEU A 52 2.49 -5.84 -8.81
CA LEU A 52 2.14 -6.96 -9.69
C LEU A 52 2.44 -6.69 -11.17
N ILE A 53 2.71 -5.43 -11.53
CA ILE A 53 2.93 -5.04 -12.92
C ILE A 53 4.32 -5.56 -13.33
N PRO A 54 4.46 -6.20 -14.51
CA PRO A 54 5.76 -6.63 -15.02
C PRO A 54 6.79 -5.50 -15.09
N GLU A 55 8.07 -5.84 -14.91
CA GLU A 55 9.17 -4.86 -14.96
C GLU A 55 9.27 -4.13 -16.30
N GLU A 56 8.93 -4.81 -17.42
CA GLU A 56 8.92 -4.19 -18.76
C GLU A 56 7.91 -3.03 -18.89
N TYR A 57 6.94 -2.95 -17.98
CA TYR A 57 5.96 -1.87 -17.89
C TYR A 57 6.21 -0.94 -16.69
N GLY A 58 7.35 -1.06 -16.02
CA GLY A 58 7.75 -0.20 -14.89
C GLY A 58 7.21 -0.62 -13.52
N GLY A 59 6.72 -1.85 -13.38
CA GLY A 59 6.34 -2.43 -12.09
C GLY A 59 7.45 -3.28 -11.45
N SER A 60 7.11 -4.00 -10.37
CA SER A 60 8.07 -4.86 -9.66
C SER A 60 7.99 -6.34 -10.04
N GLY A 61 6.99 -6.77 -10.82
CA GLY A 61 6.81 -8.16 -11.25
C GLY A 61 6.64 -9.17 -10.11
N LEU A 62 6.30 -8.73 -8.90
CA LEU A 62 6.20 -9.57 -7.72
C LEU A 62 4.88 -10.36 -7.70
N PRO A 63 4.84 -11.53 -7.04
CA PRO A 63 3.62 -12.35 -6.98
C PRO A 63 2.56 -11.73 -6.05
N LEU A 64 1.33 -12.24 -6.16
CA LEU A 64 0.15 -11.76 -5.40
C LEU A 64 0.39 -11.65 -3.89
N GLY A 65 1.20 -12.53 -3.30
CA GLY A 65 1.55 -12.47 -1.89
C GLY A 65 2.19 -11.14 -1.48
N ALA A 66 2.99 -10.51 -2.36
CA ALA A 66 3.61 -9.22 -2.09
C ALA A 66 2.57 -8.10 -2.03
N ALA A 67 1.59 -8.12 -2.95
CA ALA A 67 0.47 -7.18 -2.91
C ALA A 67 -0.38 -7.38 -1.65
N CYS A 68 -0.63 -8.62 -1.24
CA CYS A 68 -1.29 -8.91 0.04
C CYS A 68 -0.52 -8.32 1.22
N ALA A 69 0.82 -8.47 1.27
CA ALA A 69 1.63 -7.91 2.34
C ALA A 69 1.55 -6.37 2.41
N VAL A 70 1.54 -5.68 1.26
CA VAL A 70 1.32 -4.23 1.20
C VAL A 70 -0.04 -3.86 1.80
N LEU A 71 -1.13 -4.47 1.32
CA LEU A 71 -2.48 -4.11 1.77
C LEU A 71 -2.73 -4.48 3.23
N GLU A 72 -2.25 -5.63 3.68
CA GLU A 72 -2.35 -6.03 5.08
C GLU A 72 -1.64 -5.04 6.00
N GLU A 73 -0.47 -4.54 5.60
CA GLU A 73 0.28 -3.59 6.42
C GLU A 73 -0.38 -2.21 6.46
N ILE A 74 -0.98 -1.76 5.36
CA ILE A 74 -1.79 -0.54 5.33
C ILE A 74 -2.93 -0.62 6.36
N HIS A 75 -3.68 -1.73 6.35
CA HIS A 75 -4.77 -1.94 7.30
C HIS A 75 -4.27 -2.10 8.75
N ARG A 76 -3.16 -2.83 8.95
CA ARG A 76 -2.52 -2.97 10.26
C ARG A 76 -2.10 -1.62 10.85
N SER A 77 -1.68 -0.69 10.00
CA SER A 77 -1.29 0.66 10.38
C SER A 77 -2.47 1.61 10.60
N GLY A 78 -3.72 1.14 10.47
CA GLY A 78 -4.93 1.95 10.65
C GLY A 78 -5.33 2.77 9.41
N GLY A 79 -4.72 2.52 8.25
CA GLY A 79 -5.10 3.12 6.98
C GLY A 79 -6.12 2.28 6.19
N ASN A 80 -6.60 2.83 5.07
CA ASN A 80 -7.56 2.17 4.19
C ASN A 80 -6.89 1.71 2.88
N GLY A 81 -6.68 0.41 2.72
CA GLY A 81 -6.08 -0.18 1.51
C GLY A 81 -7.02 -0.25 0.31
N GLY A 82 -8.33 -0.08 0.51
CA GLY A 82 -9.34 -0.08 -0.56
C GLY A 82 -9.13 1.04 -1.59
N ALA A 83 -8.59 2.18 -1.16
CA ALA A 83 -8.25 3.29 -2.05
C ALA A 83 -7.05 3.00 -2.97
N CYS A 84 -6.26 1.96 -2.68
CA CYS A 84 -4.96 1.68 -3.28
C CYS A 84 -4.91 0.37 -4.10
N HIS A 85 -5.86 -0.53 -3.88
CA HIS A 85 -5.82 -1.87 -4.48
C HIS A 85 -6.05 -1.86 -6.00
N ALA A 86 -6.87 -0.95 -6.53
CA ALA A 86 -7.16 -0.90 -7.96
C ALA A 86 -5.91 -0.59 -8.80
N GLN A 87 -5.03 0.27 -8.28
CA GLN A 87 -3.80 0.67 -8.94
C GLN A 87 -2.79 -0.48 -9.07
N MET A 88 -2.92 -1.55 -8.27
CA MET A 88 -1.99 -2.70 -8.31
C MET A 88 -2.08 -3.52 -9.60
N TYR A 89 -3.08 -3.27 -10.46
CA TYR A 89 -3.36 -4.04 -11.68
C TYR A 89 -3.29 -3.22 -12.98
N THR A 90 -3.02 -1.91 -12.92
CA THR A 90 -3.14 -0.97 -14.05
C THR A 90 -1.98 0.01 -14.08
#